data_AF-A0A7S2SSB2-F1
#
_entry.id   AF-A0A7S2SSB2-F1
#
_cell.length_a   1.000
_cell.length_b   1.000
_cell.length_c   1.000
_cell.angle_alpha   90.00
_cell.angle_beta   90.00
_cell.angle_gamma   90.00
#
_symmetry.space_group_name_H-M   'P 1'
#
loop_
_entity.id
_entity.type
_entity.pdbx_description
1 polymer ?
#
loop_
_entity_poly.entity_id
_entity_poly.type
_entity_poly.pdbx_seq_one_letter_code
_entity_poly.pdbx_strand_id
1 'polypeptide(L)'
;HTCQTHYCELTEHQFAADYYPPTVNDPSLWSDFVEPVAGVASSSGRITEVPPTMGGEDFSFFAARVPSAFLLLGQGDVAAAEASTGASTPIDTTHSLHHPCFAINEDVLVTGAALHSHLALQSLKSLTVP
;
A
#
# COMPACT_ATOMS: atom_id res chain seq x y z
N HIS A 1 -9.85 -31.48 -10.21
CA HIS A 1 -10.02 -32.41 -9.09
C HIS A 1 -11.46 -32.39 -8.54
N THR A 2 -12.00 -31.25 -8.08
CA THR A 2 -13.38 -31.15 -7.54
C THR A 2 -14.46 -31.68 -8.49
N CYS A 3 -14.49 -31.24 -9.75
CA CYS A 3 -15.48 -31.65 -10.75
C CYS A 3 -15.54 -33.19 -10.90
N GLN A 4 -14.39 -33.83 -11.08
CA GLN A 4 -14.26 -35.29 -11.19
C GLN A 4 -14.65 -36.02 -9.90
N THR A 5 -14.32 -35.47 -8.71
CA THR A 5 -14.73 -36.05 -7.41
C THR A 5 -16.25 -36.07 -7.22
N HIS A 6 -16.98 -35.18 -7.91
CA HIS A 6 -18.44 -35.14 -7.90
C HIS A 6 -19.09 -35.81 -9.13
N TYR A 7 -18.35 -36.64 -9.86
CA TYR A 7 -18.81 -37.32 -11.08
C TYR A 7 -19.29 -36.37 -12.18
N CYS A 8 -18.81 -35.12 -12.17
CA CYS A 8 -19.05 -34.15 -13.22
C CYS A 8 -17.90 -34.16 -14.25
N GLU A 9 -18.21 -33.78 -15.49
CA GLU A 9 -17.24 -33.55 -16.56
C GLU A 9 -17.13 -32.03 -16.81
N LEU A 10 -15.91 -31.50 -16.73
CA LEU A 10 -15.63 -30.10 -17.03
C LEU A 10 -15.50 -29.94 -18.56
N THR A 11 -16.53 -29.40 -19.20
CA THR A 11 -16.57 -29.27 -20.66
C THR A 11 -15.84 -28.02 -21.18
N GLU A 12 -15.84 -26.94 -20.41
CA GLU A 12 -15.16 -25.70 -20.74
C GLU A 12 -14.68 -25.01 -19.46
N HIS A 13 -13.50 -24.40 -19.54
CA HIS A 13 -12.95 -23.57 -18.48
C HIS A 13 -12.27 -22.35 -19.11
N GLN A 14 -12.67 -21.17 -18.65
CA GLN A 14 -12.08 -19.91 -19.08
C GLN A 14 -11.47 -19.22 -17.86
N PHE A 15 -10.22 -18.77 -18.02
CA PHE A 15 -9.63 -17.83 -17.07
C PHE A 15 -9.91 -16.42 -17.59
N ALA A 16 -10.20 -15.49 -16.68
CA ALA A 16 -10.27 -14.08 -17.05
C ALA A 16 -8.92 -13.66 -17.65
N ALA A 17 -8.95 -13.11 -18.87
CA ALA A 17 -7.76 -12.61 -19.53
C ALA A 17 -7.21 -11.36 -18.80
N ASP A 18 -8.12 -10.60 -18.18
CA ASP A 18 -7.81 -9.39 -17.44
C ASP A 18 -7.61 -9.73 -15.96
N TYR A 19 -6.35 -9.90 -15.55
CA TYR A 19 -5.98 -10.07 -14.15
C TYR A 19 -4.91 -9.05 -13.76
N TYR A 20 -4.91 -8.67 -12.48
CA TYR A 20 -3.89 -7.79 -11.94
C TYR A 20 -2.74 -8.68 -11.46
N PRO A 21 -1.50 -8.47 -11.93
CA PRO A 21 -0.36 -9.15 -11.33
C PRO A 21 -0.21 -8.72 -9.86
N PRO A 22 0.54 -9.48 -9.04
CA PRO A 22 0.82 -9.04 -7.68
C PRO A 22 1.65 -7.74 -7.71
N THR A 23 1.31 -6.79 -6.84
CA THR A 23 2.15 -5.62 -6.58
C THR A 23 3.34 -6.05 -5.73
N VAL A 24 4.50 -6.16 -6.36
CA VAL A 24 5.75 -6.59 -5.71
C VAL A 24 6.74 -5.44 -5.75
N ASN A 25 7.23 -5.03 -4.59
CA ASN A 25 8.32 -4.07 -4.50
C ASN A 25 9.62 -4.71 -4.98
N ASP A 26 10.38 -4.00 -5.82
CA ASP A 26 11.69 -4.46 -6.24
C ASP A 26 12.63 -4.60 -5.02
N PRO A 27 13.19 -5.78 -4.75
CA PRO A 27 13.97 -6.00 -3.52
C PRO A 27 15.21 -5.12 -3.42
N SER A 28 15.90 -4.86 -4.54
CA SER A 28 17.13 -4.06 -4.55
C SER A 28 16.84 -2.59 -4.37
N LEU A 29 15.84 -2.05 -5.09
CA LEU A 29 15.36 -0.70 -4.90
C LEU A 29 14.85 -0.47 -3.48
N TRP A 30 14.20 -1.48 -2.90
CA TRP A 30 13.71 -1.42 -1.53
C TRP A 30 14.86 -1.28 -0.53
N SER A 31 15.79 -2.24 -0.51
CA SER A 31 16.87 -2.27 0.47
C SER A 31 17.86 -1.13 0.29
N ASP A 32 18.19 -0.79 -0.95
CA ASP A 32 19.32 0.08 -1.25
C ASP A 32 18.92 1.56 -1.23
N PHE A 33 17.62 1.87 -1.35
CA PHE A 33 17.14 3.23 -1.49
C PHE A 33 15.86 3.52 -0.71
N VAL A 34 14.75 2.81 -0.97
CA VAL A 34 13.43 3.23 -0.46
C VAL A 34 13.35 3.15 1.05
N GLU A 35 13.79 2.04 1.65
CA GLU A 35 13.76 1.85 3.10
C GLU A 35 14.50 2.95 3.87
N PRO A 36 15.79 3.24 3.59
CA PRO A 36 16.52 4.28 4.33
C PRO A 36 16.02 5.71 4.02
N VAL A 37 15.44 5.96 2.85
CA VAL A 37 15.00 7.30 2.44
C VAL A 37 13.59 7.63 2.93
N ALA A 38 12.65 6.68 2.86
CA ALA A 38 11.26 6.93 3.24
C ALA A 38 11.03 6.93 4.77
N GLY A 39 11.93 6.29 5.54
CA GLY A 39 11.82 6.22 7.00
C GLY A 39 11.67 7.58 7.69
N VAL A 40 12.22 8.65 7.12
CA VAL A 40 12.14 10.02 7.66
C VAL A 40 10.71 10.57 7.76
N ALA A 41 9.75 9.98 7.03
CA ALA A 41 8.36 10.38 7.09
C ALA A 41 7.62 9.84 8.33
N SER A 42 8.19 8.85 9.03
CA SER A 42 7.62 8.33 10.27
C SER A 42 8.23 8.99 11.51
N SER A 43 7.49 9.03 12.60
CA SER A 43 7.97 9.57 13.88
C SER A 43 9.13 8.75 14.46
N SER A 44 9.24 7.47 14.10
CA SER A 44 10.32 6.57 14.53
C SER A 44 11.56 6.68 13.63
N GLY A 45 11.46 7.37 12.49
CA GLY A 45 12.51 7.41 11.46
C GLY A 45 12.67 6.08 10.71
N ARG A 46 11.72 5.15 10.84
CA ARG A 46 11.78 3.79 10.27
C ARG A 46 10.47 3.41 9.59
N ILE A 47 10.55 2.55 8.59
CA ILE A 47 9.38 1.92 7.97
C ILE A 47 8.90 0.77 8.86
N THR A 48 7.58 0.60 8.94
CA THR A 48 6.96 -0.59 9.53
C THR A 48 6.61 -1.57 8.41
N GLU A 49 7.08 -2.82 8.50
CA GLU A 49 6.66 -3.86 7.57
C GLU A 49 5.18 -4.20 7.74
N VAL A 50 4.49 -4.32 6.61
CA VAL A 50 3.08 -4.70 6.56
C VAL A 50 2.97 -6.06 5.87
N PRO A 51 2.24 -7.04 6.43
CA PRO A 51 2.00 -8.30 5.75
C PRO A 51 1.34 -8.08 4.38
N PRO A 52 1.63 -8.94 3.38
CA PRO A 52 0.92 -8.91 2.11
C PRO A 52 -0.60 -9.02 2.31
N THR A 53 -1.36 -8.28 1.50
CA THR A 53 -2.83 -8.34 1.52
C THR A 53 -3.36 -9.10 0.31
N MET A 54 -4.64 -9.48 0.35
CA MET A 54 -5.32 -10.16 -0.76
C MET A 54 -5.87 -9.18 -1.82
N GLY A 55 -5.75 -7.87 -1.59
CA GLY A 55 -6.24 -6.85 -2.52
C GLY A 55 -5.37 -6.77 -3.79
N GLY A 56 -6.01 -6.53 -4.94
CA GLY A 56 -5.33 -6.21 -6.18
C GLY A 56 -5.13 -4.70 -6.32
N GLU A 57 -4.01 -4.29 -6.90
CA GLU A 57 -3.63 -2.88 -7.11
C GLU A 57 -3.05 -2.73 -8.54
N ASP A 58 -3.54 -1.77 -9.32
CA ASP A 58 -3.15 -1.64 -10.74
C ASP A 58 -1.75 -1.06 -10.92
N PHE A 59 -1.17 -0.48 -9.86
CA PHE A 59 0.25 -0.14 -9.82
C PHE A 59 1.16 -1.33 -10.15
N SER A 60 0.69 -2.56 -9.91
CA SER A 60 1.34 -3.82 -10.31
C SER A 60 1.76 -3.86 -11.79
N PHE A 61 1.01 -3.21 -12.69
CA PHE A 61 1.37 -3.14 -14.11
C PHE A 61 2.62 -2.29 -14.37
N PHE A 62 2.90 -1.29 -13.53
CA PHE A 62 4.15 -0.54 -13.56
C PHE A 62 5.28 -1.34 -12.91
N ALA A 63 5.02 -1.90 -11.73
CA ALA A 63 5.98 -2.72 -10.99
C ALA A 63 6.48 -3.95 -11.78
N ALA A 64 5.65 -4.49 -12.68
CA ALA A 64 6.03 -5.59 -13.56
C ALA A 64 7.03 -5.20 -14.68
N ARG A 65 7.26 -3.89 -14.91
CA ARG A 65 8.05 -3.40 -16.06
C ARG A 65 9.31 -2.65 -15.66
N VAL A 66 9.30 -1.99 -14.52
CA VAL A 66 10.43 -1.18 -14.03
C VAL A 66 10.60 -1.38 -12.52
N PRO A 67 11.83 -1.32 -11.99
CA PRO A 67 12.05 -1.34 -10.54
C PRO A 67 11.16 -0.29 -9.87
N SER A 68 10.28 -0.74 -8.99
CA SER A 68 9.22 0.09 -8.40
C SER A 68 9.06 -0.26 -6.93
N ALA A 69 8.56 0.70 -6.15
CA ALA A 69 8.16 0.48 -4.77
C ALA A 69 6.82 1.15 -4.50
N PHE A 70 5.95 0.42 -3.82
CA PHE A 70 4.65 0.84 -3.35
C PHE A 70 4.68 0.88 -1.82
N LEU A 71 4.26 2.01 -1.26
CA LEU A 71 4.27 2.26 0.19
C LEU A 71 2.86 2.58 0.66
N LEU A 72 2.56 2.16 1.88
CA LEU A 72 1.34 2.55 2.58
C LEU A 72 1.65 3.69 3.54
N LEU A 73 0.87 4.77 3.47
CA LEU A 73 0.92 5.84 4.47
C LEU A 73 -0.08 5.52 5.58
N GLY A 74 0.43 5.34 6.80
CA GLY A 74 -0.42 5.11 7.97
C GLY A 74 -1.27 6.35 8.27
N GLN A 75 -2.59 6.21 8.22
CA GLN A 75 -3.54 7.31 8.46
C GLN A 75 -4.49 7.06 9.65
N GLY A 76 -4.61 5.82 10.11
CA GLY A 76 -5.51 5.49 11.22
C GLY A 76 -5.02 6.06 12.56
N ASP A 77 -5.88 6.81 13.25
CA ASP A 77 -5.62 7.34 14.59
C ASP A 77 -6.41 6.56 15.64
N VAL A 78 -5.76 5.54 16.22
CA VAL A 78 -6.36 4.67 17.25
C VAL A 78 -6.65 5.45 18.54
N ALA A 79 -5.82 6.43 18.90
CA ALA A 79 -6.03 7.22 20.10
C ALA A 79 -7.25 8.14 19.96
N ALA A 80 -7.44 8.75 18.78
CA ALA A 80 -8.63 9.51 18.46
C ALA A 80 -9.88 8.62 18.40
N ALA A 81 -9.78 7.41 17.85
CA ALA A 81 -10.88 6.44 17.81
C ALA A 81 -11.32 5.98 19.22
N GLU A 82 -10.39 5.73 20.15
CA GLU A 82 -10.78 5.38 21.53
C GLU A 82 -11.37 6.57 22.31
N ALA A 83 -10.90 7.79 22.01
CA ALA A 83 -11.47 9.03 22.56
C ALA A 83 -12.86 9.37 21.97
N SER A 84 -13.30 8.66 20.92
CA SER A 84 -14.51 8.95 20.15
C SER A 84 -15.81 8.45 20.81
N THR A 85 -15.89 8.38 22.14
CA THR A 85 -17.03 7.78 22.90
C THR A 85 -18.03 8.79 23.52
N GLY A 86 -18.05 10.06 23.11
CA GLY A 86 -18.95 11.13 23.58
C GLY A 86 -19.65 11.96 22.49
N ALA A 87 -20.34 13.05 22.85
CA ALA A 87 -21.20 13.83 21.95
C ALA A 87 -20.45 14.84 21.02
N SER A 88 -19.12 14.97 21.15
CA SER A 88 -18.27 15.65 20.16
C SER A 88 -17.01 14.81 19.96
N THR A 89 -17.08 13.86 19.05
CA THR A 89 -16.06 12.83 18.93
C THR A 89 -15.28 12.98 17.63
N PRO A 90 -13.94 12.79 17.68
CA PRO A 90 -13.13 12.72 16.47
C PRO A 90 -13.72 11.68 15.51
N ILE A 91 -13.58 11.94 14.22
CA ILE A 91 -13.97 10.98 13.18
C ILE A 91 -13.06 9.75 13.32
N ASP A 92 -13.65 8.56 13.45
CA ASP A 92 -12.91 7.30 13.47
C ASP A 92 -12.30 7.02 12.09
N THR A 93 -10.98 7.15 12.00
CA THR A 93 -10.19 6.92 10.78
C THR A 93 -9.61 5.50 10.72
N THR A 94 -9.97 4.61 11.66
CA THR A 94 -9.43 3.24 11.71
C THR A 94 -10.20 2.25 10.84
N HIS A 95 -11.37 2.63 10.34
CA HIS A 95 -12.12 1.85 9.36
C HIS A 95 -11.29 1.60 8.08
N SER A 96 -11.30 0.35 7.62
CA SER A 96 -10.55 -0.05 6.42
C SER A 96 -11.16 0.48 5.12
N LEU A 97 -10.38 0.44 4.04
CA LEU A 97 -10.84 0.74 2.68
C LEU A 97 -12.12 -0.05 2.36
N HIS A 98 -13.03 0.57 1.59
CA HIS A 98 -14.36 0.06 1.23
C HIS A 98 -15.41 -0.06 2.35
N HIS A 99 -15.08 0.29 3.60
CA HIS A 99 -16.07 0.36 4.66
C HIS A 99 -16.97 1.62 4.50
N PRO A 100 -18.31 1.56 4.74
CA PRO A 100 -19.20 2.72 4.60
C PRO A 100 -18.86 3.90 5.52
N CYS A 101 -18.22 3.63 6.66
CA CYS A 101 -17.73 4.64 7.59
C CYS A 101 -16.25 4.98 7.37
N PHE A 102 -15.64 4.58 6.24
CA PHE A 102 -14.26 4.95 5.93
C PHE A 102 -14.11 6.48 5.95
N ALA A 103 -13.11 6.94 6.68
CA ALA A 103 -12.73 8.34 6.76
C ALA A 103 -11.22 8.46 6.71
N ILE A 104 -10.74 9.60 6.21
CA ILE A 104 -9.32 9.89 6.05
C ILE A 104 -8.88 10.85 7.16
N ASN A 105 -7.74 10.55 7.78
CA ASN A 105 -7.03 11.52 8.60
C ASN A 105 -6.31 12.54 7.70
N GLU A 106 -6.85 13.75 7.57
CA GLU A 106 -6.27 14.77 6.70
C GLU A 106 -4.91 15.31 7.19
N ASP A 107 -4.59 15.15 8.47
CA ASP A 107 -3.32 15.62 9.04
C ASP A 107 -2.11 14.89 8.40
N VAL A 108 -2.31 13.67 7.89
CA VAL A 108 -1.24 12.91 7.22
C VAL A 108 -1.02 13.32 5.76
N LEU A 109 -1.90 14.13 5.15
CA LEU A 109 -1.76 14.52 3.74
C LEU A 109 -0.46 15.29 3.49
N VAL A 110 -0.09 16.18 4.40
CA VAL A 110 1.17 16.95 4.31
C VAL A 110 2.37 16.00 4.39
N THR A 111 2.33 15.01 5.28
CA THR A 111 3.36 13.98 5.40
C THR A 111 3.48 13.16 4.11
N GLY A 112 2.36 12.75 3.52
CA GLY A 112 2.34 12.00 2.27
C GLY A 112 2.92 12.78 1.09
N ALA A 113 2.57 14.07 0.96
CA ALA A 113 3.10 14.95 -0.08
C ALA A 113 4.62 15.21 0.11
N ALA A 114 5.05 15.44 1.35
CA ALA A 114 6.45 15.61 1.69
C ALA A 114 7.26 14.33 1.41
N LEU A 115 6.72 13.15 1.74
CA LEU A 115 7.34 11.86 1.46
C LEU A 115 7.58 11.65 -0.04
N HIS A 116 6.54 11.85 -0.87
CA HIS A 116 6.68 11.72 -2.33
C HIS A 116 7.70 12.72 -2.90
N SER A 117 7.65 13.97 -2.45
CA SER A 117 8.61 15.00 -2.86
C SER A 117 10.05 14.65 -2.45
N HIS A 118 10.23 14.13 -1.24
CA HIS A 118 11.52 13.70 -0.73
C HIS A 118 12.10 12.53 -1.54
N LEU A 119 11.30 11.48 -1.77
CA LEU A 119 11.68 10.33 -2.59
C LEU A 119 12.07 10.76 -4.00
N ALA A 120 11.30 11.64 -4.64
CA ALA A 120 11.60 12.14 -5.98
C ALA A 120 12.93 12.91 -6.01
N LEU A 121 13.16 13.82 -5.06
CA LEU A 121 14.39 14.60 -5.00
C LEU A 121 15.62 13.73 -4.71
N GLN A 122 15.51 12.72 -3.84
CA GLN A 122 16.62 11.80 -3.56
C GLN A 122 16.89 10.87 -4.75
N SER A 123 15.84 10.44 -5.46
CA SER A 123 15.97 9.60 -6.66
C SER A 123 16.69 10.35 -7.77
N LEU A 124 16.34 11.63 -7.99
CA LEU A 124 17.05 12.45 -8.97
C LEU A 124 18.52 12.61 -8.60
N LYS A 125 18.84 12.86 -7.33
CA LYS A 125 20.23 12.95 -6.86
C LYS A 125 21.01 11.66 -7.09
N SER A 126 20.44 10.50 -6.75
CA SER A 126 21.12 9.22 -6.92
C SER A 126 21.33 8.86 -8.38
N LEU A 127 20.37 9.17 -9.25
CA LEU A 127 20.44 8.90 -10.70
C LEU A 127 21.34 9.89 -11.46
N THR A 128 21.62 11.06 -10.89
CA THR A 128 22.51 12.06 -11.51
C THR A 128 24.00 11.88 -11.21
N VAL A 129 24.38 10.85 -10.44
CA VAL A 129 25.80 10.50 -10.25
C VAL A 129 26.28 9.71 -11.47
N PRO A 130 27.25 10.23 -12.26
CA PRO A 130 27.77 9.56 -13.46
C PRO A 130 28.55 8.28 -13.16
#